data_AF-A0A958MUB0-F1
#
_entry.id   AF-A0A958MUB0-F1
#
_cell.length_a   1.000
_cell.length_b   1.000
_cell.length_c   1.000
_cell.angle_alpha   90.00
_cell.angle_beta   90.00
_cell.angle_gamma   90.00
#
_symmetry.space_group_name_H-M   'P 1'
#
loop_
_entity.id
_entity.type
_entity.pdbx_description
1 polymer ?
#
loop_
_entity_poly.entity_id
_entity_poly.type
_entity_poly.pdbx_seq_one_letter_code
_entity_poly.pdbx_strand_id
1 'polypeptide(L)'
;MDKYTLDRLWPQEDDFYTRALEFVLERRLDFVPDASEWERLHRLIQAHQLAGLFYSRLKSNMPGSLVEEFSRNWKTQFLRNQVYQELLEDLGHYLHERGRNVIPLKGSSLQKRLYGQSGERFQSDIDVLLPRGDFEAAVQFLMDRQFVRSLDDD
;
A
#
# COMPACT_ATOMS: atom_id res chain seq x y z
N MET A 1 -8.93 5.10 -13.61
CA MET A 1 -8.93 3.69 -14.08
C MET A 1 -10.15 3.04 -13.46
N ASP A 2 -11.11 2.59 -14.27
CA ASP A 2 -12.49 2.34 -13.86
C ASP A 2 -12.64 1.15 -12.88
N LYS A 3 -13.40 1.37 -11.79
CA LYS A 3 -13.62 0.47 -10.66
C LYS A 3 -14.31 -0.85 -11.08
N TYR A 4 -14.92 -0.87 -12.26
CA TYR A 4 -15.61 -2.02 -12.87
C TYR A 4 -14.70 -2.97 -13.68
N THR A 5 -13.40 -2.69 -13.78
CA THR A 5 -12.46 -3.58 -14.52
C THR A 5 -11.91 -4.73 -13.65
N LEU A 6 -11.97 -4.60 -12.32
CA LEU A 6 -11.41 -5.58 -11.38
C LEU A 6 -12.22 -6.89 -11.33
N ASP A 7 -13.54 -6.82 -11.48
CA ASP A 7 -14.40 -8.02 -11.50
C ASP A 7 -14.18 -8.90 -12.75
N ARG A 8 -13.49 -8.39 -13.78
CA ARG A 8 -13.05 -9.19 -14.95
C ARG A 8 -11.64 -9.78 -14.81
N LEU A 9 -10.88 -9.35 -13.80
CA LEU A 9 -9.50 -9.82 -13.56
C LEU A 9 -9.41 -10.97 -12.55
N TRP A 10 -10.52 -11.27 -11.87
CA TRP A 10 -10.67 -12.47 -11.07
C TRP A 10 -11.34 -13.56 -11.91
N PRO A 11 -10.59 -14.47 -12.55
CA PRO A 11 -11.21 -15.57 -13.24
C PRO A 11 -11.94 -16.43 -12.21
N GLN A 12 -13.23 -16.59 -12.45
CA GLN A 12 -14.03 -17.64 -11.85
C GLN A 12 -13.33 -18.96 -12.25
N GLU A 13 -12.77 -19.66 -11.27
CA GLU A 13 -12.15 -20.99 -11.41
C GLU A 13 -10.81 -21.06 -12.18
N ASP A 14 -9.73 -20.53 -11.60
CA ASP A 14 -8.38 -20.87 -12.06
C ASP A 14 -7.45 -21.23 -10.89
N ASP A 15 -7.03 -22.50 -10.86
CA ASP A 15 -6.10 -23.13 -9.91
C ASP A 15 -4.84 -22.28 -9.69
N PHE A 16 -4.42 -21.57 -10.74
CA PHE A 16 -3.27 -20.68 -10.71
C PHE A 16 -3.36 -19.58 -9.63
N TYR A 17 -4.52 -18.94 -9.44
CA TYR A 17 -4.64 -17.82 -8.49
C TYR A 17 -4.59 -18.31 -7.05
N THR A 18 -5.28 -19.42 -6.78
CA THR A 18 -5.25 -20.09 -5.49
C THR A 18 -3.81 -20.50 -5.16
N ARG A 19 -3.12 -21.14 -6.10
CA ARG A 19 -1.72 -21.56 -5.91
C ARG A 19 -0.75 -20.38 -5.80
N ALA A 20 -0.96 -19.30 -6.55
CA ALA A 20 -0.18 -18.07 -6.43
C ALA A 20 -0.37 -17.42 -5.05
N LEU A 21 -1.60 -17.40 -4.53
CA LEU A 21 -1.90 -16.87 -3.20
C LEU A 21 -1.32 -17.78 -2.11
N GLU A 22 -1.46 -19.09 -2.23
CA GLU A 22 -0.83 -20.06 -1.32
C GLU A 22 0.70 -19.93 -1.32
N PHE A 23 1.31 -19.79 -2.49
CA PHE A 23 2.76 -19.55 -2.64
C PHE A 23 3.21 -18.32 -1.84
N VAL A 24 2.42 -17.24 -1.86
CA VAL A 24 2.76 -15.96 -1.22
C VAL A 24 2.40 -15.92 0.26
N LEU A 25 1.24 -16.47 0.62
CA LEU A 25 0.68 -16.40 1.97
C LEU A 25 1.23 -17.51 2.86
N GLU A 26 1.40 -18.72 2.33
CA GLU A 26 1.81 -19.89 3.09
C GLU A 26 3.29 -20.24 2.90
N ARG A 27 4.04 -19.51 2.06
CA ARG A 27 5.46 -19.80 1.72
C ARG A 27 5.65 -21.24 1.22
N ARG A 28 4.63 -21.78 0.54
CA ARG A 28 4.69 -23.12 -0.06
C ARG A 28 5.72 -23.11 -1.18
N LEU A 29 6.86 -23.80 -0.98
CA LEU A 29 8.02 -23.80 -1.88
C LEU A 29 7.89 -24.78 -3.06
N ASP A 30 6.78 -25.51 -3.14
CA ASP A 30 6.50 -26.53 -4.17
C ASP A 30 5.93 -25.93 -5.47
N PHE A 31 5.56 -24.64 -5.47
CA PHE A 31 5.23 -23.90 -6.68
C PHE A 31 6.43 -23.11 -7.19
N VAL A 32 6.96 -23.50 -8.36
CA VAL A 32 8.02 -22.77 -9.06
C VAL A 32 7.45 -22.32 -10.40
N PRO A 33 7.10 -21.03 -10.56
CA PRO A 33 6.46 -20.56 -11.79
C PRO A 33 7.41 -20.66 -12.98
N ASP A 34 6.89 -21.09 -14.13
CA ASP A 34 7.57 -20.96 -15.41
C ASP A 34 7.56 -19.51 -15.93
N ALA A 35 8.17 -19.25 -17.09
CA ALA A 35 8.26 -17.89 -17.64
C ALA A 35 6.88 -17.27 -17.92
N SER A 36 5.93 -18.03 -18.45
CA SER A 36 4.58 -17.56 -18.77
C SER A 36 3.76 -17.28 -17.50
N GLU A 37 3.96 -18.12 -16.49
CA GLU A 37 3.36 -17.96 -15.16
C GLU A 37 3.94 -16.74 -14.45
N TRP A 38 5.25 -16.48 -14.56
CA TRP A 38 5.88 -15.26 -14.03
C TRP A 38 5.32 -13.99 -14.67
N GLU A 39 5.10 -13.97 -15.99
CA GLU A 39 4.46 -12.84 -16.65
C GLU A 39 3.03 -12.62 -16.16
N ARG A 40 2.28 -13.71 -15.94
CA ARG A 40 0.92 -13.63 -15.41
C ARG A 40 0.90 -13.13 -13.97
N LEU A 41 1.78 -13.65 -13.11
CA LEU A 41 1.99 -13.16 -11.75
C LEU A 41 2.36 -11.68 -11.75
N HIS A 42 3.30 -11.25 -12.60
CA HIS A 42 3.71 -9.86 -12.69
C HIS A 42 2.52 -8.92 -12.96
N ARG A 43 1.67 -9.26 -13.92
CA ARG A 43 0.45 -8.49 -14.22
C ARG A 43 -0.49 -8.41 -13.01
N LEU A 44 -0.70 -9.52 -12.30
CA LEU A 44 -1.55 -9.56 -11.11
C LEU A 44 -0.97 -8.76 -9.96
N ILE A 45 0.32 -8.90 -9.71
CA ILE A 45 1.04 -8.18 -8.65
C ILE A 45 0.94 -6.68 -8.88
N GLN A 46 1.09 -6.24 -10.13
CA GLN A 46 0.95 -4.82 -10.48
C GLN A 46 -0.50 -4.35 -10.35
N ALA A 47 -1.46 -5.10 -10.90
CA ALA A 47 -2.88 -4.75 -10.84
C ALA A 47 -3.42 -4.63 -9.40
N HIS A 48 -2.92 -5.47 -8.50
CA HIS A 48 -3.33 -5.50 -7.09
C HIS A 48 -2.34 -4.79 -6.14
N GLN A 49 -1.30 -4.12 -6.69
CA GLN A 49 -0.31 -3.35 -5.92
C GLN A 49 0.42 -4.17 -4.83
N LEU A 50 0.71 -5.44 -5.12
CA LEU A 50 1.32 -6.39 -4.17
C LEU A 50 2.86 -6.48 -4.31
N ALA A 51 3.49 -5.64 -5.14
CA ALA A 51 4.92 -5.75 -5.46
C ALA A 51 5.82 -5.73 -4.22
N GLY A 52 5.53 -4.84 -3.26
CA GLY A 52 6.29 -4.76 -2.01
C GLY A 52 6.20 -6.04 -1.19
N LEU A 53 4.99 -6.58 -1.04
CA LEU A 53 4.75 -7.84 -0.32
C LEU A 53 5.49 -9.01 -0.96
N PHE A 54 5.44 -9.13 -2.28
CA PHE A 54 6.13 -10.19 -3.02
C PHE A 54 7.64 -10.06 -2.90
N TYR A 55 8.19 -8.85 -3.03
CA TYR A 55 9.63 -8.63 -2.84
C TYR A 55 10.09 -9.06 -1.44
N SER A 56 9.38 -8.67 -0.39
CA SER A 56 9.74 -9.05 0.98
C SER A 56 9.72 -10.57 1.19
N ARG A 57 8.80 -11.30 0.54
CA ARG A 57 8.57 -12.72 0.80
C ARG A 57 9.30 -13.67 -0.16
N LEU A 58 9.52 -13.26 -1.40
CA LEU A 58 9.84 -14.17 -2.51
C LEU A 58 11.06 -13.74 -3.34
N LYS A 59 11.77 -12.66 -2.98
CA LYS A 59 12.93 -12.16 -3.75
C LYS A 59 14.00 -13.19 -4.10
N SER A 60 14.16 -14.26 -3.30
CA SER A 60 15.13 -15.33 -3.58
C SER A 60 14.70 -16.27 -4.71
N ASN A 61 13.40 -16.32 -5.01
CA ASN A 61 12.80 -17.27 -5.95
C ASN A 61 12.33 -16.58 -7.23
N MET A 62 12.47 -15.26 -7.32
CA MET A 62 12.02 -14.45 -8.45
C MET A 62 13.12 -14.30 -9.52
N PRO A 63 12.74 -14.15 -10.80
CA PRO A 63 13.64 -13.68 -11.85
C PRO A 63 14.34 -12.36 -11.46
N GLY A 64 15.64 -12.25 -11.78
CA GLY A 64 16.45 -11.09 -11.37
C GLY A 64 15.89 -9.73 -11.81
N SER A 65 15.31 -9.64 -13.01
CA SER A 65 14.65 -8.42 -13.51
C SER A 65 13.47 -7.99 -12.63
N LEU A 66 12.66 -8.93 -12.16
CA LEU A 66 11.53 -8.65 -11.26
C LEU A 66 12.01 -8.30 -9.85
N VAL A 67 13.11 -8.88 -9.38
CA VAL A 67 13.72 -8.53 -8.08
C VAL A 67 14.10 -7.06 -8.05
N GLU A 68 14.78 -6.58 -9.10
CA GLU A 68 15.18 -5.18 -9.19
C GLU A 68 13.99 -4.23 -9.26
N GLU A 69 13.00 -4.55 -10.08
CA GLU A 69 11.77 -3.76 -10.21
C GLU A 69 11.03 -3.66 -8.89
N PHE A 70 10.75 -4.80 -8.24
CA PHE A 70 9.97 -4.79 -7.01
C PHE A 70 10.78 -4.25 -5.82
N SER A 71 12.11 -4.36 -5.84
CA SER A 71 12.99 -3.70 -4.87
C SER A 71 12.84 -2.17 -4.93
N ARG A 72 12.78 -1.60 -6.14
CA ARG A 72 12.53 -0.16 -6.32
C ARG A 72 11.14 0.22 -5.77
N ASN A 73 10.11 -0.54 -6.14
CA ASN A 73 8.74 -0.31 -5.64
C ASN A 73 8.69 -0.36 -4.11
N TRP A 74 9.30 -1.39 -3.50
CA TRP A 74 9.36 -1.56 -2.05
C TRP A 74 10.04 -0.36 -1.38
N LYS A 75 11.19 0.10 -1.90
CA LYS A 75 11.92 1.25 -1.32
C LYS A 75 11.12 2.54 -1.43
N THR A 76 10.49 2.78 -2.58
CA THR A 76 9.62 3.95 -2.78
C THR A 76 8.44 3.93 -1.81
N GLN A 77 7.77 2.79 -1.66
CA GLN A 77 6.65 2.65 -0.71
C GLN A 77 7.13 2.77 0.73
N PHE A 78 8.28 2.22 1.08
CA PHE A 78 8.86 2.34 2.41
C PHE A 78 9.04 3.81 2.81
N LEU A 79 9.71 4.60 1.96
CA LEU A 79 9.94 6.03 2.22
C LEU A 79 8.64 6.81 2.27
N ARG A 80 7.73 6.58 1.32
CA ARG A 80 6.42 7.24 1.29
C ARG A 80 5.62 6.96 2.57
N ASN A 81 5.60 5.71 3.01
CA ASN A 81 4.87 5.31 4.20
C ASN A 81 5.48 5.87 5.48
N GLN A 82 6.80 6.10 5.51
CA GLN A 82 7.43 6.84 6.60
C GLN A 82 6.96 8.30 6.64
N VAL A 83 7.00 9.00 5.51
CA VAL A 83 6.53 10.39 5.42
C VAL A 83 5.06 10.51 5.83
N TYR A 84 4.21 9.58 5.40
CA TYR A 84 2.80 9.54 5.80
C TYR A 84 2.60 9.28 7.28
N GLN A 85 3.40 8.40 7.88
CA GLN A 85 3.34 8.13 9.31
C GLN A 85 3.77 9.37 10.12
N GLU A 86 4.87 10.02 9.74
CA GLU A 86 5.35 11.25 10.38
C GLU A 86 4.31 12.38 10.26
N LEU A 87 3.69 12.53 9.09
CA LEU A 87 2.64 13.53 8.89
C LEU A 87 1.42 13.29 9.77
N LEU A 88 1.01 12.03 9.94
CA LEU A 88 -0.09 11.64 10.82
C LEU A 88 0.24 11.90 12.30
N GLU A 89 1.47 11.61 12.72
CA GLU A 89 1.95 11.87 14.08
C GLU A 89 1.99 13.38 14.36
N ASP A 90 2.53 14.19 13.45
CA ASP A 90 2.58 15.64 13.58
C ASP A 90 1.16 16.26 13.62
N LEU A 91 0.26 15.83 12.72
CA LEU A 91 -1.13 16.29 12.71
C LEU A 91 -1.84 15.92 14.02
N GLY A 92 -1.57 14.71 14.51
CA GLY A 92 -2.07 14.22 15.79
C GLY A 92 -1.62 15.09 16.95
N HIS A 93 -0.32 15.38 17.05
CA HIS A 93 0.21 16.28 18.09
C HIS A 93 -0.37 17.69 17.97
N TYR A 94 -0.42 18.25 16.77
CA TYR A 94 -0.96 19.60 16.53
C TYR A 94 -2.41 19.76 17.01
N LEU A 95 -3.26 18.77 16.73
CA LEU A 95 -4.66 18.79 17.17
C LEU A 95 -4.80 18.44 18.66
N HIS A 96 -3.97 17.52 19.17
CA HIS A 96 -3.98 17.13 20.58
C HIS A 96 -3.65 18.28 21.52
N GLU A 97 -2.66 19.10 21.19
CA GLU A 97 -2.31 20.32 21.94
C GLU A 97 -3.46 21.32 22.04
N ARG A 98 -4.46 21.23 21.15
CA ARG A 98 -5.66 22.06 21.12
C ARG A 98 -6.88 21.38 21.76
N GLY A 99 -6.68 20.24 22.43
CA GLY A 99 -7.74 19.47 23.07
C GLY A 99 -8.63 18.73 22.06
N ARG A 100 -8.12 18.44 20.86
CA ARG A 100 -8.82 17.75 19.78
C ARG A 100 -8.14 16.42 19.47
N ASN A 101 -8.86 15.52 18.81
CA ASN A 101 -8.33 14.22 18.41
C ASN A 101 -8.50 14.02 16.91
N VAL A 102 -7.50 13.38 16.29
CA VAL A 102 -7.59 12.86 14.92
C VAL A 102 -7.59 11.34 14.99
N ILE A 103 -8.41 10.70 14.18
CA ILE A 103 -8.47 9.25 14.05
C ILE A 103 -7.97 8.88 12.65
N PRO A 104 -6.79 8.28 12.50
CA PRO A 104 -6.36 7.76 11.20
C PRO A 104 -7.32 6.65 10.76
N LEU A 105 -7.84 6.78 9.54
CA LEU A 105 -8.71 5.79 8.92
C LEU A 105 -7.88 4.81 8.06
N LYS A 106 -8.45 3.62 7.84
CA LYS A 106 -7.85 2.51 7.08
C LYS A 106 -6.53 1.99 7.69
N GLY A 107 -5.85 1.14 6.93
CA GLY A 107 -4.72 0.33 7.39
C GLY A 107 -3.41 1.06 7.66
N SER A 108 -3.33 2.39 7.61
CA SER A 108 -2.10 3.16 7.88
C SER A 108 -1.65 2.96 9.34
N SER A 109 -2.59 3.06 10.28
CA SER A 109 -2.36 2.78 11.71
C SER A 109 -2.08 1.30 12.01
N LEU A 110 -2.61 0.38 11.19
CA LEU A 110 -2.44 -1.06 11.36
C LEU A 110 -1.26 -1.63 10.55
N GLN A 111 -0.59 -0.81 9.75
CA GLN A 111 0.40 -1.27 8.78
C GLN A 111 1.52 -2.06 9.44
N LYS A 112 2.13 -1.53 10.50
CA LYS A 112 3.20 -2.22 11.24
C LYS A 112 2.75 -3.53 11.90
N ARG A 113 1.45 -3.69 12.15
CA ARG A 113 0.88 -4.89 12.79
C ARG A 113 0.49 -5.96 11.77
N LEU A 114 -0.03 -5.54 10.62
CA LEU A 114 -0.48 -6.43 9.54
C LEU A 114 0.64 -6.79 8.56
N TYR A 115 1.60 -5.88 8.39
CA TYR A 115 2.74 -6.03 7.50
C TYR A 115 4.03 -5.99 8.34
N GLY A 116 5.02 -6.76 7.92
CA GLY A 116 6.29 -6.83 8.67
C GLY A 116 7.07 -5.53 8.56
N GLN A 117 7.11 -4.96 7.36
CA GLN A 117 7.85 -3.74 7.06
C GLN A 117 7.00 -2.75 6.27
N SER A 118 7.24 -1.45 6.46
CA SER A 118 6.44 -0.40 5.81
C SER A 118 6.47 -0.47 4.28
N GLY A 119 7.51 -1.01 3.65
CA GLY A 119 7.57 -1.13 2.19
C GLY A 119 6.67 -2.21 1.58
N GLU A 120 6.05 -3.06 2.41
CA GLU A 120 5.23 -4.19 1.92
C GLU A 120 3.84 -3.77 1.46
N ARG A 121 3.29 -2.72 2.05
CA ARG A 121 1.96 -2.21 1.75
C ARG A 121 2.07 -1.03 0.79
N PHE A 122 1.40 -1.12 -0.34
CA PHE A 122 1.18 0.05 -1.18
C PHE A 122 0.23 1.02 -0.48
N GLN A 123 0.61 2.30 -0.44
CA GLN A 123 -0.26 3.38 -0.01
C GLN A 123 -0.10 4.58 -0.94
N SER A 124 -1.22 5.14 -1.38
CA SER A 124 -1.29 6.35 -2.22
C SER A 124 -1.66 7.60 -1.43
N ASP A 125 -2.38 7.44 -0.33
CA ASP A 125 -2.98 8.52 0.45
C ASP A 125 -3.03 8.17 1.94
N ILE A 126 -3.41 9.17 2.75
CA ILE A 126 -3.80 8.98 4.14
C ILE A 126 -5.22 9.51 4.33
N ASP A 127 -6.06 8.71 4.96
CA ASP A 127 -7.38 9.13 5.36
C ASP A 127 -7.39 9.41 6.86
N VAL A 128 -8.03 10.50 7.26
CA VAL A 128 -8.18 10.88 8.65
C VAL A 128 -9.61 11.32 8.92
N LEU A 129 -10.10 10.99 10.11
CA LEU A 129 -11.34 11.51 10.65
C LEU A 129 -11.02 12.54 11.73
N LEU A 130 -11.61 13.72 11.60
CA LEU A 130 -11.50 14.81 12.56
C LEU A 130 -12.86 15.47 12.77
N PRO A 131 -13.09 16.15 13.91
CA PRO A 131 -14.29 16.94 14.11
C PRO A 131 -14.41 18.03 13.04
N ARG A 132 -15.62 18.28 12.53
CA ARG A 132 -15.86 19.27 11.47
C ARG A 132 -15.32 20.67 11.80
N GLY A 133 -15.36 21.07 13.06
CA GLY A 133 -14.85 22.37 13.52
C GLY A 133 -13.33 22.53 13.41
N ASP A 134 -12.59 21.42 13.25
CA ASP A 134 -11.13 21.41 13.18
C ASP A 134 -10.60 21.30 11.74
N PHE A 135 -11.50 21.24 10.74
CA PHE A 135 -11.14 21.04 9.34
C PHE A 135 -10.22 22.15 8.80
N GLU A 136 -10.59 23.41 8.99
CA GLU A 136 -9.77 24.53 8.51
C GLU A 136 -8.40 24.59 9.21
N ALA A 137 -8.33 24.20 10.49
CA ALA A 137 -7.07 24.13 11.22
C ALA A 137 -6.16 23.02 10.66
N ALA A 138 -6.72 21.85 10.35
CA ALA A 138 -6.00 20.76 9.72
C ALA A 138 -5.52 21.13 8.29
N VAL A 139 -6.37 21.80 7.50
CA VAL A 139 -5.98 22.31 6.17
C VAL A 139 -4.83 23.31 6.28
N GLN A 140 -4.90 24.28 7.20
CA GLN A 140 -3.83 25.24 7.40
C GLN A 140 -2.53 24.56 7.80
N PHE A 141 -2.59 23.59 8.74
CA PHE A 141 -1.43 22.80 9.14
C PHE A 141 -0.75 22.08 7.96
N LEU A 142 -1.54 21.57 7.02
CA LEU A 142 -1.03 20.91 5.80
C LEU A 142 -0.44 21.94 4.83
N MET A 143 -1.09 23.08 4.64
CA MET A 143 -0.59 24.16 3.76
C MET A 143 0.74 24.75 4.25
N ASP A 144 0.93 24.88 5.57
CA ASP A 144 2.19 25.30 6.17
C ASP A 144 3.35 24.32 5.86
N ARG A 145 3.01 23.06 5.56
CA ARG A 145 3.92 22.00 5.11
C ARG A 145 3.98 21.86 3.58
N GLN A 146 3.56 22.90 2.86
CA GLN A 146 3.58 23.00 1.39
C GLN A 146 2.65 22.01 0.67
N PHE A 147 1.66 21.42 1.36
CA PHE A 147 0.59 20.69 0.69
C PHE A 147 -0.37 21.67 0.02
N VAL A 148 -0.91 21.26 -1.13
CA VAL A 148 -1.90 22.04 -1.88
C VAL A 148 -3.25 21.35 -1.75
N ARG A 149 -4.29 22.15 -1.49
CA ARG A 149 -5.66 21.66 -1.51
C ARG A 149 -6.05 21.34 -2.95
N SER A 150 -6.32 20.07 -3.22
CA SER A 150 -7.04 19.63 -4.42
C SER A 150 -8.51 19.42 -4.06
N LEU A 151 -9.39 19.73 -5.00
CA LEU A 151 -10.83 19.42 -4.94
C LEU A 151 -11.17 18.24 -5.85
N ASP A 152 -10.16 17.54 -6.35
CA ASP A 152 -10.36 16.47 -7.33
C ASP A 152 -10.91 15.23 -6.62
N ASP A 153 -12.15 14.85 -7.00
CA ASP A 153 -12.73 13.53 -6.77
C ASP A 153 -12.21 12.58 -7.87
N ASP A 154 -10.95 12.14 -7.80
CA ASP A 154 -10.41 11.11 -8.72
C ASP A 154 -10.80 9.68 -8.30
#